data_AF-A0A379LK55-F1
#
_entry.id   AF-A0A379LK55-F1
#
_cell.length_a   1.000
_cell.length_b   1.000
_cell.length_c   1.000
_cell.angle_alpha   90.00
_cell.angle_beta   90.00
_cell.angle_gamma   90.00
#
_symmetry.space_group_name_H-M   'P 1'
#
loop_
_entity.id
_entity.type
_entity.pdbx_description
1 polymer ?
#
loop_
_entity_poly.entity_id
_entity_poly.type
_entity_poly.pdbx_seq_one_letter_code
_entity_poly.pdbx_strand_id
1 'polypeptide(L)'
;MPNNKSHVEQVPNFDWNAMFHHTFLSIYLNNNDPLVGQDKFDYAFKVGKQLLYVLTHEQMVTVDSPNIEKSMLAEIRQQAATDINKRFQQLVSGVELPEVDDVQEIQNIYYIGLTSLTLVHQDTGYQLEHDYGSDFFQEETAVDLENKTKVLQLFSLNSFYQLVQLLQTPNDLLSYFDYHLAHLVNRNDFQGGLELAKQFLNSPDFYQRAVAVQQKLVEIGLLEKVETRLTNIINHDSPQLSQQLKGLTQKLQSHATIFQKLLNGATKRRHEAGEIIPLEEVKILVAESMYTRLNIIEEMMDYENRSREECFNGYICHQHSYNDFGNHYVIVVYGLDQQAQYSKQWLQHNYQDLLSDINAQLQDPAMKEYFILGFDMSNDDGKGNVTVLMDVYHQSGSVLSDSI
;
A
#
# COMPACT_ATOMS: atom_id res chain seq x y z
N MET A 1 -52.55 -31.09 0.94
CA MET A 1 -51.56 -30.68 1.94
C MET A 1 -50.40 -30.03 1.19
N PRO A 2 -50.09 -28.74 1.41
CA PRO A 2 -48.98 -28.12 0.74
C PRO A 2 -47.66 -28.58 1.38
N ASN A 3 -46.74 -29.01 0.52
CA ASN A 3 -45.36 -29.34 0.85
C ASN A 3 -44.64 -28.06 1.31
N ASN A 4 -44.41 -27.94 2.62
CA ASN A 4 -43.45 -26.98 3.15
C ASN A 4 -42.04 -27.53 2.86
N LYS A 5 -41.46 -27.14 1.73
CA LYS A 5 -39.99 -27.19 1.58
C LYS A 5 -39.44 -26.10 2.51
N SER A 6 -38.80 -26.50 3.59
CA SER A 6 -37.97 -25.60 4.39
C SER A 6 -36.84 -25.09 3.49
N HIS A 7 -36.95 -23.83 3.07
CA HIS A 7 -35.78 -23.09 2.60
C HIS A 7 -34.88 -22.87 3.82
N VAL A 8 -33.90 -23.76 3.98
CA VAL A 8 -32.76 -23.49 4.86
C VAL A 8 -31.84 -22.59 4.04
N GLU A 9 -31.94 -21.28 4.22
CA GLU A 9 -30.89 -20.38 3.76
C GLU A 9 -29.68 -20.66 4.64
N GLN A 10 -28.71 -21.41 4.12
CA GLN A 10 -27.41 -21.55 4.78
C GLN A 10 -26.75 -20.17 4.78
N VAL A 11 -26.31 -19.70 5.95
CA VAL A 11 -25.51 -18.48 6.07
C VAL A 11 -24.33 -18.59 5.09
N PRO A 12 -24.19 -17.67 4.13
CA PRO A 12 -23.13 -17.76 3.13
C PRO A 12 -21.77 -17.53 3.79
N ASN A 13 -20.77 -18.29 3.35
CA ASN A 13 -19.38 -18.06 3.72
C ASN A 13 -18.92 -16.68 3.25
N PHE A 14 -17.95 -16.11 3.96
CA PHE A 14 -17.35 -14.84 3.57
C PHE A 14 -16.55 -14.96 2.26
N ASP A 15 -16.79 -14.03 1.33
CA ASP A 15 -16.06 -13.97 0.04
C ASP A 15 -14.76 -13.16 0.18
N TRP A 16 -13.70 -13.86 0.58
CA TRP A 16 -12.34 -13.30 0.69
C TRP A 16 -11.82 -12.74 -0.63
N ASN A 17 -12.16 -13.38 -1.76
CA ASN A 17 -11.70 -12.92 -3.06
C ASN A 17 -12.35 -11.58 -3.42
N ALA A 18 -13.66 -11.44 -3.20
CA ALA A 18 -14.34 -10.17 -3.35
C ALA A 18 -13.73 -9.09 -2.43
N MET A 19 -13.37 -9.41 -1.18
CA MET A 19 -12.70 -8.46 -0.30
C MET A 19 -11.39 -7.96 -0.91
N PHE A 20 -10.48 -8.85 -1.35
CA PHE A 20 -9.22 -8.44 -1.97
C PHE A 20 -9.43 -7.65 -3.27
N HIS A 21 -10.44 -8.02 -4.08
CA HIS A 21 -10.81 -7.28 -5.30
C HIS A 21 -11.20 -5.82 -5.04
N HIS A 22 -11.70 -5.48 -3.86
CA HIS A 22 -12.01 -4.10 -3.47
C HIS A 22 -10.82 -3.34 -2.87
N THR A 23 -9.61 -3.92 -2.91
CA THR A 23 -8.39 -3.30 -2.39
C THR A 23 -7.34 -3.15 -3.50
N PHE A 24 -6.27 -2.40 -3.21
CA PHE A 24 -5.11 -2.33 -4.10
C PHE A 24 -4.41 -3.68 -4.29
N LEU A 25 -4.62 -4.68 -3.41
CA LEU A 25 -3.97 -5.98 -3.52
C LEU A 25 -4.43 -6.76 -4.75
N SER A 26 -5.63 -6.46 -5.27
CA SER A 26 -6.21 -7.11 -6.44
C SER A 26 -5.31 -7.14 -7.67
N ILE A 27 -4.58 -6.06 -7.94
CA ILE A 27 -3.69 -5.97 -9.11
C ILE A 27 -2.37 -6.73 -8.91
N TYR A 28 -2.06 -7.16 -7.68
CA TYR A 28 -0.85 -7.90 -7.32
C TYR A 28 -1.10 -9.38 -7.08
N LEU A 29 -2.35 -9.84 -7.22
CA LEU A 29 -2.74 -11.24 -6.99
C LEU A 29 -1.98 -12.15 -7.97
N ASN A 30 -1.21 -13.10 -7.43
CA ASN A 30 -0.43 -14.07 -8.17
C ASN A 30 -1.17 -15.42 -8.21
N ASN A 31 -2.15 -15.53 -9.11
CA ASN A 31 -2.97 -16.75 -9.26
C ASN A 31 -2.19 -17.99 -9.71
N ASN A 32 -0.98 -17.81 -10.25
CA ASN A 32 -0.15 -18.90 -10.77
C ASN A 32 0.97 -19.32 -9.79
N ASP A 33 0.93 -18.84 -8.55
CA ASP A 33 1.92 -19.19 -7.56
C ASP A 33 1.83 -20.68 -7.19
N PRO A 34 2.94 -21.44 -7.24
CA PRO A 34 2.93 -22.88 -6.95
C PRO A 34 2.55 -23.20 -5.49
N LEU A 35 2.57 -22.22 -4.59
CA LEU A 35 2.20 -22.36 -3.19
C LEU A 35 0.76 -21.92 -2.90
N VAL A 36 -0.07 -21.69 -3.92
CA VAL A 36 -1.49 -21.37 -3.76
C VAL A 36 -2.37 -22.55 -4.17
N GLY A 37 -3.42 -22.80 -3.39
CA GLY A 37 -4.43 -23.82 -3.68
C GLY A 37 -4.70 -24.79 -2.53
N GLN A 38 -5.25 -25.96 -2.87
CA GLN A 38 -5.63 -26.97 -1.89
C GLN A 38 -4.42 -27.39 -1.03
N ASP A 39 -4.63 -27.41 0.29
CA ASP A 39 -3.61 -27.76 1.29
C ASP A 39 -2.34 -26.88 1.21
N LYS A 40 -2.45 -25.66 0.69
CA LYS A 40 -1.39 -24.65 0.57
C LYS A 40 -1.86 -23.29 1.10
N PHE A 41 -1.27 -22.17 0.66
CA PHE A 41 -1.81 -20.84 0.94
C PHE A 41 -3.09 -20.60 0.13
N ASP A 42 -3.98 -19.74 0.65
CA ASP A 42 -5.22 -19.39 -0.05
C ASP A 42 -4.98 -18.33 -1.12
N TYR A 43 -4.07 -17.39 -0.84
CA TYR A 43 -3.70 -16.30 -1.75
C TYR A 43 -2.20 -16.03 -1.69
N ALA A 44 -1.66 -15.57 -2.82
CA ALA A 44 -0.32 -15.01 -2.92
C ALA A 44 -0.39 -13.68 -3.66
N PHE A 45 0.38 -12.69 -3.18
CA PHE A 45 0.51 -11.39 -3.83
C PHE A 45 1.99 -11.09 -4.04
N LYS A 46 2.32 -10.55 -5.22
CA LYS A 46 3.70 -10.14 -5.54
C LYS A 46 3.73 -8.63 -5.78
N VAL A 47 4.33 -7.89 -4.86
CA VAL A 47 4.51 -6.44 -4.92
C VAL A 47 5.98 -6.15 -5.17
N GLY A 48 6.35 -5.93 -6.44
CA GLY A 48 7.75 -5.82 -6.84
C GLY A 48 8.55 -7.05 -6.43
N LYS A 49 9.55 -6.85 -5.56
CA LYS A 49 10.44 -7.89 -5.02
C LYS A 49 9.94 -8.50 -3.70
N GLN A 50 8.69 -8.26 -3.32
CA GLN A 50 8.12 -8.72 -2.05
C GLN A 50 6.98 -9.71 -2.31
N LEU A 51 6.94 -10.79 -1.54
CA LEU A 51 5.91 -11.82 -1.60
C LEU A 51 5.05 -11.80 -0.33
N LEU A 52 3.74 -11.85 -0.50
CA LEU A 52 2.77 -11.91 0.58
C LEU A 52 1.92 -13.16 0.41
N TYR A 53 2.08 -14.12 1.32
CA TYR A 53 1.30 -15.34 1.39
C TYR A 53 0.22 -15.22 2.46
N VAL A 54 -1.02 -15.55 2.10
CA VAL A 54 -2.18 -15.41 2.99
C VAL A 54 -2.87 -16.74 3.21
N LEU A 55 -3.10 -17.05 4.48
CA LEU A 55 -4.07 -18.05 4.92
C LEU A 55 -5.33 -17.33 5.42
N THR A 56 -6.47 -17.91 5.14
CA THR A 56 -7.78 -17.46 5.62
C THR A 56 -8.43 -18.57 6.42
N HIS A 57 -9.14 -18.20 7.48
CA HIS A 57 -9.93 -19.11 8.29
C HIS A 57 -11.26 -18.46 8.66
N GLU A 58 -12.35 -19.18 8.43
CA GLU A 58 -13.69 -18.77 8.83
C GLU A 58 -14.20 -19.68 9.95
N GLN A 59 -14.49 -19.09 11.10
CA GLN A 59 -15.04 -19.79 12.24
C GLN A 59 -16.50 -19.42 12.41
N MET A 60 -17.39 -20.38 12.13
CA MET A 60 -18.82 -20.23 12.37
C MET A 60 -19.23 -20.99 13.63
N VAL A 61 -20.05 -20.37 14.48
CA VAL A 61 -20.57 -20.99 15.70
C VAL A 61 -22.07 -20.74 15.82
N THR A 62 -22.84 -21.80 15.91
CA THR A 62 -24.30 -21.70 16.15
C THR A 62 -24.56 -21.38 17.61
N VAL A 63 -25.42 -20.38 17.87
CA VAL A 63 -25.73 -19.89 19.20
C VAL A 63 -27.23 -19.74 19.43
N ASP A 64 -27.67 -20.04 20.65
CA ASP A 64 -29.06 -19.87 21.09
C ASP A 64 -29.45 -18.41 21.27
N SER A 65 -28.47 -17.49 21.34
CA SER A 65 -28.65 -16.05 21.49
C SER A 65 -27.47 -15.32 20.85
N PRO A 66 -27.69 -14.19 20.14
CA PRO A 66 -26.59 -13.38 19.63
C PRO A 66 -25.82 -12.64 20.74
N ASN A 67 -26.39 -12.54 21.94
CA ASN A 67 -25.69 -12.03 23.13
C ASN A 67 -24.89 -13.17 23.77
N ILE A 68 -23.61 -13.25 23.42
CA ILE A 68 -22.67 -14.25 23.96
C ILE A 68 -21.81 -13.69 25.10
N GLU A 69 -21.35 -14.57 25.98
CA GLU A 69 -20.39 -14.20 27.03
C GLU A 69 -19.00 -13.91 26.45
N LYS A 70 -18.24 -13.04 27.12
CA LYS A 70 -16.86 -12.71 26.70
C LYS A 70 -15.93 -13.92 26.69
N SER A 71 -16.13 -14.87 27.60
CA SER A 71 -15.42 -16.16 27.67
C SER A 71 -15.62 -16.96 26.39
N MET A 72 -16.85 -17.06 25.90
CA MET A 72 -17.18 -17.75 24.65
C MET A 72 -16.52 -17.06 23.45
N LEU A 73 -16.53 -15.73 23.39
CA LEU A 73 -15.81 -15.00 22.32
C LEU A 73 -14.31 -15.29 22.35
N ALA A 74 -13.70 -15.30 23.53
CA ALA A 74 -12.28 -15.61 23.70
C ALA A 74 -11.94 -17.03 23.23
N GLU A 75 -12.78 -18.02 23.59
CA GLU A 75 -12.63 -19.42 23.16
C GLU A 75 -12.74 -19.56 21.64
N ILE A 76 -13.74 -18.93 21.01
CA ILE A 76 -13.92 -18.96 19.55
C ILE A 76 -12.73 -18.31 18.84
N ARG A 77 -12.25 -17.18 19.36
CA ARG A 77 -11.06 -16.49 18.83
C ARG A 77 -9.81 -17.36 18.95
N GLN A 78 -9.59 -18.00 20.10
CA GLN A 78 -8.46 -18.89 20.32
C GLN A 78 -8.51 -20.11 19.40
N GLN A 79 -9.70 -20.69 19.20
CA GLN A 79 -9.90 -21.82 18.30
C GLN A 79 -9.54 -21.45 16.85
N ALA A 80 -10.04 -20.31 16.36
CA ALA A 80 -9.73 -19.82 15.02
C ALA A 80 -8.22 -19.59 14.80
N ALA A 81 -7.55 -18.98 15.78
CA ALA A 81 -6.10 -18.79 15.74
C ALA A 81 -5.32 -20.12 15.81
N THR A 82 -5.80 -21.08 16.59
CA THR A 82 -5.17 -22.41 16.71
C THR A 82 -5.26 -23.16 15.38
N ASP A 83 -6.42 -23.14 14.72
CA ASP A 83 -6.63 -23.86 13.46
C ASP A 83 -5.78 -23.30 12.33
N ILE A 84 -5.74 -21.97 12.18
CA ILE A 84 -4.93 -21.33 11.13
C ILE A 84 -3.42 -21.51 11.39
N ASN A 85 -2.97 -21.45 12.65
CA ASN A 85 -1.57 -21.72 12.99
C ASN A 85 -1.20 -23.19 12.73
N LYS A 86 -2.08 -24.13 13.09
CA LYS A 86 -1.85 -25.55 12.81
C LYS A 86 -1.71 -25.79 11.31
N ARG A 87 -2.56 -25.17 10.50
CA ARG A 87 -2.44 -25.22 9.03
C ARG A 87 -1.10 -24.64 8.57
N PHE A 88 -0.69 -23.49 9.08
CA PHE A 88 0.61 -22.90 8.74
C PHE A 88 1.79 -23.82 9.12
N GLN A 89 1.78 -24.41 10.31
CA GLN A 89 2.85 -25.32 10.76
C GLN A 89 2.92 -26.60 9.91
N GLN A 90 1.78 -27.12 9.47
CA GLN A 90 1.72 -28.23 8.51
C GLN A 90 2.33 -27.84 7.16
N LEU A 91 2.13 -26.60 6.69
CA LEU A 91 2.75 -26.10 5.47
C LEU A 91 4.26 -25.94 5.61
N VAL A 92 4.73 -25.29 6.67
CA VAL A 92 6.15 -25.04 6.92
C VAL A 92 6.94 -26.35 7.04
N SER A 93 6.31 -27.41 7.57
CA SER A 93 6.94 -28.74 7.71
C SER A 93 6.81 -29.61 6.45
N GLY A 94 5.76 -29.43 5.64
CA GLY A 94 5.44 -30.28 4.50
C GLY A 94 5.85 -29.72 3.13
N VAL A 95 6.12 -28.43 3.02
CA VAL A 95 6.43 -27.73 1.77
C VAL A 95 7.68 -26.90 1.92
N GLU A 96 8.56 -26.97 0.92
CA GLU A 96 9.71 -26.09 0.83
C GLU A 96 9.24 -24.67 0.51
N LEU A 97 9.29 -23.80 1.51
CA LEU A 97 8.94 -22.39 1.36
C LEU A 97 10.11 -21.61 0.74
N PRO A 98 9.84 -20.61 -0.10
CA PRO A 98 10.84 -19.76 -0.69
C PRO A 98 11.67 -19.08 0.40
N GLU A 99 12.95 -18.91 0.11
CA GLU A 99 13.86 -18.14 0.93
C GLU A 99 14.14 -16.79 0.27
N VAL A 100 14.52 -15.81 1.08
CA VAL A 100 15.02 -14.54 0.56
C VAL A 100 16.31 -14.84 -0.19
N ASP A 101 16.31 -14.57 -1.50
CA ASP A 101 17.42 -14.86 -2.39
C ASP A 101 17.59 -13.71 -3.38
N ASP A 102 18.76 -13.07 -3.30
CA ASP A 102 19.16 -11.98 -4.20
C ASP A 102 19.19 -12.44 -5.68
N VAL A 103 19.41 -13.74 -5.93
CA VAL A 103 19.42 -14.33 -7.28
C VAL A 103 18.00 -14.49 -7.84
N GLN A 104 17.01 -14.74 -6.99
CA GLN A 104 15.59 -14.87 -7.39
C GLN A 104 14.81 -13.54 -7.33
N GLU A 105 15.50 -12.43 -7.01
CA GLU A 105 14.93 -11.09 -6.84
C GLU A 105 13.81 -11.01 -5.77
N ILE A 106 13.79 -11.92 -4.79
CA ILE A 106 12.85 -11.85 -3.66
C ILE A 106 13.60 -11.25 -2.47
N GLN A 107 13.15 -10.08 -2.02
CA GLN A 107 13.76 -9.37 -0.89
C GLN A 107 13.09 -9.70 0.44
N ASN A 108 11.75 -9.78 0.47
CA ASN A 108 10.99 -10.05 1.68
C ASN A 108 9.81 -10.99 1.41
N ILE A 109 9.45 -11.79 2.42
CA ILE A 109 8.34 -12.73 2.37
C ILE A 109 7.50 -12.56 3.64
N TYR A 110 6.21 -12.35 3.47
CA TYR A 110 5.26 -12.11 4.56
C TYR A 110 4.25 -13.24 4.63
N TYR A 111 4.04 -13.80 5.82
CA TYR A 111 3.03 -14.82 6.08
C TYR A 111 1.92 -14.23 6.95
N ILE A 112 0.72 -14.10 6.37
CA ILE A 112 -0.42 -13.45 7.02
C ILE A 112 -1.56 -14.46 7.21
N GLY A 113 -2.08 -14.54 8.43
CA GLY A 113 -3.27 -15.32 8.75
C GLY A 113 -4.46 -14.40 9.00
N LEU A 114 -5.52 -14.54 8.21
CA LEU A 114 -6.75 -13.77 8.35
C LEU A 114 -7.86 -14.63 8.92
N THR A 115 -8.56 -14.11 9.92
CA THR A 115 -9.65 -14.82 10.58
C THR A 115 -10.96 -14.03 10.53
N SER A 116 -12.06 -14.71 10.20
CA SER A 116 -13.42 -14.18 10.33
C SER A 116 -14.19 -15.04 11.32
N LEU A 117 -14.89 -14.41 12.26
CA LEU A 117 -15.72 -15.10 13.25
C LEU A 117 -17.19 -14.72 13.00
N THR A 118 -18.05 -15.72 12.88
CA THR A 118 -19.49 -15.53 12.60
C THR A 118 -20.33 -16.32 13.59
N LEU A 119 -21.25 -15.66 14.30
CA LEU A 119 -22.29 -16.33 15.07
C LEU A 119 -23.49 -16.61 14.19
N VAL A 120 -24.05 -17.81 14.27
CA VAL A 120 -25.26 -18.20 13.56
C VAL A 120 -26.40 -18.35 14.57
N HIS A 121 -27.39 -17.47 14.51
CA HIS A 121 -28.58 -17.52 15.35
C HIS A 121 -29.84 -17.50 14.48
N GLN A 122 -30.68 -18.54 14.58
CA GLN A 122 -31.91 -18.68 13.78
C GLN A 122 -31.67 -18.43 12.28
N ASP A 123 -30.67 -19.13 11.73
CA ASP A 123 -30.24 -19.03 10.32
C ASP A 123 -29.74 -17.64 9.88
N THR A 124 -29.53 -16.71 10.83
CA THR A 124 -28.93 -15.40 10.58
C THR A 124 -27.49 -15.38 11.07
N GLY A 125 -26.57 -14.96 10.19
CA GLY A 125 -25.16 -14.78 10.49
C GLY A 125 -24.84 -13.39 11.04
N TYR A 126 -24.06 -13.32 12.12
CA TYR A 126 -23.57 -12.10 12.75
C TYR A 126 -22.04 -12.15 12.79
N GLN A 127 -21.38 -11.32 11.98
CA GLN A 127 -19.93 -11.21 12.00
C GLN A 127 -19.49 -10.49 13.27
N LEU A 128 -18.52 -11.07 13.97
CA LEU A 128 -17.97 -10.50 15.20
C LEU A 128 -16.74 -9.65 14.89
N GLU A 129 -16.64 -8.53 15.59
CA GLU A 129 -15.41 -7.76 15.67
C GLU A 129 -14.50 -8.36 16.73
N HIS A 130 -13.26 -8.64 16.36
CA HIS A 130 -12.19 -9.07 17.25
C HIS A 130 -10.85 -8.54 16.75
N ASP A 131 -9.82 -8.62 17.61
CA ASP A 131 -8.45 -8.26 17.25
C ASP A 131 -7.46 -9.14 18.03
N TYR A 132 -6.21 -9.13 17.59
CA TYR A 132 -5.08 -9.82 18.19
C TYR A 132 -4.05 -8.78 18.66
N GLY A 133 -3.93 -8.63 19.97
CA GLY A 133 -2.89 -7.82 20.63
C GLY A 133 -1.73 -8.68 21.11
N SER A 134 -0.69 -8.05 21.65
CA SER A 134 0.47 -8.72 22.25
C SER A 134 0.07 -9.76 23.28
N ASP A 135 -0.90 -9.45 24.14
CA ASP A 135 -1.36 -10.33 25.22
C ASP A 135 -1.88 -11.66 24.67
N PHE A 136 -2.56 -11.62 23.52
CA PHE A 136 -3.04 -12.83 22.84
C PHE A 136 -1.88 -13.73 22.39
N PHE A 137 -0.84 -13.14 21.80
CA PHE A 137 0.34 -13.88 21.33
C PHE A 137 1.28 -14.33 22.46
N GLN A 138 1.20 -13.71 23.63
CA GLN A 138 2.01 -14.06 24.79
C GLN A 138 1.33 -15.12 25.67
N GLU A 139 0.00 -15.07 25.79
CA GLU A 139 -0.76 -15.87 26.76
C GLU A 139 -1.64 -16.95 26.11
N GLU A 140 -2.26 -16.67 24.97
CA GLU A 140 -3.33 -17.50 24.40
C GLU A 140 -2.87 -18.35 23.20
N THR A 141 -1.80 -17.94 22.51
CA THR A 141 -1.28 -18.62 21.32
C THR A 141 0.25 -18.68 21.37
N ALA A 142 0.84 -19.87 21.37
CA ALA A 142 2.29 -19.99 21.22
C ALA A 142 2.70 -19.65 19.79
N VAL A 143 3.18 -18.43 19.56
CA VAL A 143 3.86 -18.10 18.30
C VAL A 143 5.16 -18.87 18.27
N ASP A 144 5.34 -19.69 17.25
CA ASP A 144 6.64 -20.31 16.99
C ASP A 144 7.61 -19.23 16.51
N LEU A 145 8.50 -18.83 17.43
CA LEU A 145 9.57 -17.86 17.18
C LEU A 145 10.93 -18.55 17.03
N GLU A 146 10.99 -19.89 16.94
CA GLU A 146 12.25 -20.60 16.69
C GLU A 146 12.85 -20.18 15.35
N ASN A 147 11.99 -20.02 14.34
CA ASN A 147 12.36 -19.43 13.06
C ASN A 147 11.73 -18.05 12.85
N LYS A 148 12.50 -17.01 13.19
CA LYS A 148 12.09 -15.60 13.06
C LYS A 148 11.76 -15.16 11.63
N THR A 149 12.15 -15.92 10.61
CA THR A 149 11.83 -15.61 9.20
C THR A 149 10.55 -16.28 8.71
N LYS A 150 9.96 -17.20 9.50
CA LYS A 150 8.74 -17.95 9.16
C LYS A 150 7.70 -17.79 10.26
N VAL A 151 7.32 -16.54 10.54
CA VAL A 151 6.33 -16.20 11.56
C VAL A 151 5.02 -15.82 10.89
N LEU A 152 3.93 -16.51 11.25
CA LEU A 152 2.57 -16.15 10.82
C LEU A 152 2.07 -14.97 11.65
N GLN A 153 1.75 -13.86 10.99
CA GLN A 153 1.15 -12.69 11.63
C GLN A 153 -0.38 -12.78 11.51
N LEU A 154 -1.09 -12.78 12.63
CA LEU A 154 -2.54 -12.94 12.66
C LEU A 154 -3.27 -11.59 12.67
N PHE A 155 -4.29 -11.48 11.82
CA PHE A 155 -5.22 -10.35 11.80
C PHE A 155 -6.66 -10.85 11.72
N SER A 156 -7.58 -10.09 12.31
CA SER A 156 -9.01 -10.28 12.02
C SER A 156 -9.35 -9.69 10.65
N LEU A 157 -10.44 -10.15 10.05
CA LEU A 157 -10.95 -9.56 8.81
C LEU A 157 -11.14 -8.04 8.93
N ASN A 158 -11.79 -7.60 10.02
CA ASN A 158 -12.12 -6.19 10.23
C ASN A 158 -10.86 -5.35 10.45
N SER A 159 -9.92 -5.81 11.28
CA SER A 159 -8.64 -5.11 11.48
C SER A 159 -7.85 -5.03 10.18
N PHE A 160 -7.75 -6.12 9.41
CA PHE A 160 -7.04 -6.12 8.14
C PHE A 160 -7.64 -5.14 7.12
N TYR A 161 -8.97 -5.12 6.99
CA TYR A 161 -9.63 -4.17 6.10
C TYR A 161 -9.36 -2.72 6.51
N GLN A 162 -9.41 -2.43 7.82
CA GLN A 162 -9.07 -1.11 8.35
C GLN A 162 -7.59 -0.75 8.16
N LEU A 163 -6.67 -1.72 8.25
CA LEU A 163 -5.24 -1.53 7.98
C LEU A 163 -5.00 -1.13 6.52
N VAL A 164 -5.64 -1.82 5.58
CA VAL A 164 -5.56 -1.50 4.14
C VAL A 164 -6.07 -0.08 3.88
N GLN A 165 -7.17 0.32 4.51
CA GLN A 165 -7.71 1.67 4.40
C GLN A 165 -6.83 2.74 5.05
N LEU A 166 -6.16 2.40 6.15
CA LEU A 166 -5.32 3.33 6.91
C LEU A 166 -3.99 3.61 6.18
N LEU A 167 -3.35 2.56 5.66
CA LEU A 167 -2.01 2.62 5.05
C LEU A 167 -2.05 2.91 3.54
N GLN A 168 -3.19 2.68 2.89
CA GLN A 168 -3.55 3.13 1.53
C GLN A 168 -2.66 2.69 0.35
N THR A 169 -1.48 2.13 0.61
CA THR A 169 -0.52 1.68 -0.41
C THR A 169 0.01 0.29 -0.04
N PRO A 170 0.36 -0.54 -1.04
CA PRO A 170 1.01 -1.82 -0.80
C PRO A 170 2.31 -1.69 0.00
N ASN A 171 3.19 -0.76 -0.35
CA ASN A 171 4.49 -0.66 0.31
C ASN A 171 4.40 -0.17 1.75
N ASP A 172 3.42 0.66 2.09
CA ASP A 172 3.18 1.06 3.49
C ASP A 172 2.53 -0.06 4.30
N LEU A 173 1.69 -0.90 3.68
CA LEU A 173 1.17 -2.12 4.29
C LEU A 173 2.28 -3.14 4.58
N LEU A 174 3.18 -3.38 3.62
CA LEU A 174 4.27 -4.33 3.79
C LEU A 174 5.29 -3.85 4.83
N SER A 175 5.63 -2.55 4.85
CA SER A 175 6.47 -1.99 5.92
C SER A 175 5.79 -2.04 7.29
N TYR A 176 4.47 -1.91 7.36
CA TYR A 176 3.75 -2.16 8.60
C TYR A 176 3.85 -3.63 9.03
N PHE A 177 3.84 -4.60 8.12
CA PHE A 177 4.08 -6.00 8.48
C PHE A 177 5.48 -6.26 9.01
N ASP A 178 6.50 -5.56 8.52
CA ASP A 178 7.84 -5.60 9.14
C ASP A 178 7.81 -5.04 10.56
N TYR A 179 7.13 -3.90 10.75
CA TYR A 179 6.98 -3.25 12.05
C TYR A 179 6.21 -4.12 13.06
N HIS A 180 5.10 -4.72 12.63
CA HIS A 180 4.29 -5.63 13.45
C HIS A 180 5.07 -6.90 13.79
N LEU A 181 5.77 -7.51 12.81
CA LEU A 181 6.64 -8.66 13.06
C LEU A 181 7.74 -8.34 14.08
N ALA A 182 8.37 -7.17 13.98
CA ALA A 182 9.37 -6.74 14.96
C ALA A 182 8.79 -6.64 16.37
N HIS A 183 7.54 -6.16 16.52
CA HIS A 183 6.85 -6.12 17.81
C HIS A 183 6.56 -7.52 18.37
N LEU A 184 6.11 -8.45 17.52
CA LEU A 184 5.89 -9.84 17.92
C LEU A 184 7.18 -10.52 18.36
N VAL A 185 8.24 -10.43 17.55
CA VAL A 185 9.54 -11.09 17.81
C VAL A 185 10.20 -10.53 19.06
N ASN A 186 10.11 -9.21 19.27
CA ASN A 186 10.69 -8.54 20.45
C ASN A 186 9.77 -8.57 21.67
N ARG A 187 8.55 -9.10 21.55
CA ARG A 187 7.53 -9.15 22.61
C ARG A 187 7.20 -7.76 23.17
N ASN A 188 7.11 -6.78 22.28
CA ASN A 188 6.64 -5.44 22.65
C ASN A 188 5.13 -5.46 22.84
N ASP A 189 4.63 -4.69 23.81
CA ASP A 189 3.21 -4.64 24.11
C ASP A 189 2.43 -3.78 23.10
N PHE A 190 1.29 -4.29 22.63
CA PHE A 190 0.36 -3.56 21.78
C PHE A 190 -1.07 -4.13 21.91
N GLN A 191 -2.06 -3.25 21.80
CA GLN A 191 -3.46 -3.63 22.07
C GLN A 191 -4.13 -4.39 20.92
N GLY A 192 -3.73 -4.11 19.68
CA GLY A 192 -4.35 -4.64 18.48
C GLY A 192 -3.63 -4.15 17.22
N GLY A 193 -3.91 -4.80 16.08
CA GLY A 193 -3.23 -4.49 14.83
C GLY A 193 -3.51 -3.07 14.34
N LEU A 194 -4.76 -2.59 14.44
CA LEU A 194 -5.10 -1.26 13.97
C LEU A 194 -4.44 -0.16 14.82
N GLU A 195 -4.45 -0.30 16.13
CA GLU A 195 -3.82 0.63 17.08
C GLU A 195 -2.32 0.69 16.85
N LEU A 196 -1.67 -0.46 16.61
CA LEU A 196 -0.25 -0.51 16.29
C LEU A 196 0.06 0.20 14.96
N ALA A 197 -0.78 0.05 13.94
CA ALA A 197 -0.58 0.76 12.67
C ALA A 197 -0.77 2.29 12.79
N LYS A 198 -1.70 2.74 13.64
CA LYS A 198 -1.81 4.18 13.97
C LYS A 198 -0.55 4.68 14.68
N GLN A 199 0.05 3.88 15.57
CA GLN A 199 1.31 4.23 16.20
C GLN A 199 2.45 4.27 15.18
N PHE A 200 2.52 3.29 14.28
CA PHE A 200 3.51 3.22 13.20
C PHE A 200 3.51 4.49 12.35
N LEU A 201 2.34 4.93 11.85
CA LEU A 201 2.22 6.18 11.07
C LEU A 201 2.68 7.43 11.83
N ASN A 202 2.61 7.41 13.17
CA ASN A 202 3.04 8.49 14.04
C ASN A 202 4.41 8.22 14.68
N SER A 203 5.22 7.34 14.10
CA SER A 203 6.54 6.98 14.58
C SER A 203 7.63 7.29 13.54
N PRO A 204 8.90 7.46 13.96
CA PRO A 204 10.03 7.56 13.05
C PRO A 204 10.16 6.36 12.10
N ASP A 205 9.73 5.16 12.51
CA ASP A 205 9.86 3.92 11.72
C ASP A 205 9.16 4.01 10.36
N PHE A 206 8.01 4.68 10.27
CA PHE A 206 7.32 4.89 9.00
C PHE A 206 8.16 5.68 7.98
N TYR A 207 9.01 6.59 8.45
CA TYR A 207 9.78 7.51 7.61
C TYR A 207 11.19 6.99 7.28
N GLN A 208 11.64 5.88 7.89
CA GLN A 208 13.00 5.36 7.70
C GLN A 208 13.32 5.05 6.23
N ARG A 209 12.35 4.48 5.49
CA ARG A 209 12.54 4.18 4.06
C ARG A 209 12.74 5.46 3.23
N ALA A 210 11.94 6.48 3.48
CA ALA A 210 12.05 7.79 2.83
C ALA A 210 13.42 8.43 3.10
N VAL A 211 13.90 8.35 4.35
CA VAL A 211 15.23 8.83 4.75
C VAL A 211 16.34 8.06 4.05
N ALA A 212 16.26 6.73 4.01
CA ALA A 212 17.27 5.89 3.37
C ALA A 212 17.39 6.16 1.86
N VAL A 213 16.26 6.38 1.18
CA VAL A 213 16.27 6.75 -0.25
C VAL A 213 16.91 8.13 -0.44
N GLN A 214 16.52 9.13 0.35
CA GLN A 214 17.14 10.45 0.23
C GLN A 214 18.62 10.47 0.58
N GLN A 215 19.07 9.67 1.56
CA GLN A 215 20.49 9.54 1.86
C GLN A 215 21.27 9.04 0.64
N LYS A 216 20.76 8.02 -0.06
CA LYS A 216 21.37 7.56 -1.32
C LYS A 216 21.39 8.64 -2.39
N LEU A 217 20.31 9.41 -2.55
CA LEU A 217 20.26 10.53 -3.50
C LEU A 217 21.27 11.64 -3.16
N VAL A 218 21.55 11.87 -1.86
CA VAL A 218 22.59 12.81 -1.41
C VAL A 218 23.98 12.26 -1.70
N GLU A 219 24.22 10.98 -1.44
CA GLU A 219 25.52 10.32 -1.68
C GLU A 219 25.96 10.41 -3.15
N ILE A 220 25.01 10.36 -4.09
CA ILE A 220 25.28 10.49 -5.54
C ILE A 220 25.16 11.93 -6.06
N GLY A 221 24.87 12.90 -5.20
CA GLY A 221 24.80 14.32 -5.56
C GLY A 221 23.53 14.78 -6.29
N LEU A 222 22.46 13.97 -6.31
CA LEU A 222 21.16 14.41 -6.84
C LEU A 222 20.34 15.25 -5.86
N LEU A 223 20.63 15.13 -4.55
CA LEU A 223 20.11 16.02 -3.52
C LEU A 223 21.25 16.64 -2.72
N GLU A 224 21.10 17.89 -2.32
CA GLU A 224 22.10 18.54 -1.45
C GLU A 224 22.09 17.97 -0.03
N LYS A 225 20.89 17.64 0.48
CA LYS A 225 20.67 17.09 1.83
C LYS A 225 19.34 16.35 1.91
N VAL A 226 19.22 15.51 2.93
CA VAL A 226 17.93 14.96 3.36
C VAL A 226 17.01 16.09 3.80
N GLU A 227 15.74 16.00 3.43
CA GLU A 227 14.70 16.97 3.73
C GLU A 227 14.63 17.28 5.24
N THR A 228 14.50 18.57 5.56
CA THR A 228 14.43 19.04 6.94
C THR A 228 13.26 18.40 7.71
N ARG A 229 12.11 18.15 7.07
CA ARG A 229 10.96 17.50 7.71
C ARG A 229 11.33 16.09 8.19
N LEU A 230 11.96 15.29 7.33
CA LEU A 230 12.38 13.93 7.67
C LEU A 230 13.46 13.91 8.75
N THR A 231 14.48 14.75 8.63
CA THR A 231 15.54 14.84 9.64
C THR A 231 15.00 15.28 11.01
N ASN A 232 14.04 16.19 11.04
CA ASN A 232 13.38 16.59 12.30
C ASN A 232 12.59 15.44 12.93
N ILE A 233 11.91 14.62 12.13
CA ILE A 233 11.15 13.46 12.62
C ILE A 233 12.07 12.40 13.21
N ILE A 234 13.20 12.12 12.56
CA ILE A 234 14.13 11.07 13.04
C ILE A 234 14.94 11.53 14.27
N ASN A 235 15.32 12.81 14.36
CA ASN A 235 16.31 13.27 15.34
C ASN A 235 15.70 13.87 16.63
N HIS A 236 14.40 14.09 16.69
CA HIS A 236 13.77 14.71 17.85
C HIS A 236 12.76 13.77 18.49
N ASP A 237 12.79 13.68 19.83
CA ASP A 237 11.71 13.07 20.60
C ASP A 237 11.17 14.16 21.53
N SER A 238 10.05 14.77 21.12
CA SER A 238 9.44 15.86 21.91
C SER A 238 7.91 15.83 21.78
N PRO A 239 7.16 16.30 22.80
CA PRO A 239 5.70 16.38 22.73
C PRO A 239 5.19 17.23 21.54
N GLN A 240 5.96 18.23 21.09
CA GLN A 240 5.63 19.04 19.92
C GLN A 240 5.70 18.22 18.62
N LEU A 241 6.66 17.30 18.53
CA LEU A 241 6.77 16.39 17.39
C LEU A 241 5.54 15.49 17.28
N SER A 242 5.00 15.01 18.41
CA SER A 242 3.79 14.17 18.40
C SER A 242 2.58 14.89 17.78
N GLN A 243 2.39 16.18 18.04
CA GLN A 243 1.31 16.96 17.42
C GLN A 243 1.58 17.20 15.92
N GLN A 244 2.82 17.47 15.53
CA GLN A 244 3.21 17.64 14.14
C GLN A 244 3.00 16.35 13.32
N LEU A 245 3.38 15.19 13.88
CA LEU A 245 3.20 13.87 13.27
C LEU A 245 1.73 13.53 13.06
N LYS A 246 0.84 13.90 13.99
CA LYS A 246 -0.61 13.74 13.81
C LYS A 246 -1.13 14.56 12.64
N GLY A 247 -0.73 15.84 12.54
CA GLY A 247 -1.11 16.69 11.41
C GLY A 247 -0.54 16.19 10.08
N LEU A 248 0.70 15.68 10.09
CA LEU A 248 1.34 15.09 8.91
C LEU A 248 0.65 13.79 8.49
N THR A 249 0.24 12.93 9.42
CA THR A 249 -0.52 11.70 9.14
C THR A 249 -1.83 12.00 8.43
N GLN A 250 -2.56 13.03 8.87
CA GLN A 250 -3.78 13.46 8.19
C GLN A 250 -3.52 13.93 6.76
N LYS A 251 -2.43 14.69 6.54
CA LYS A 251 -2.01 15.10 5.19
C LYS A 251 -1.63 13.90 4.33
N LEU A 252 -0.84 12.96 4.86
CA LEU A 252 -0.45 11.73 4.18
C LEU A 252 -1.67 10.99 3.64
N GLN A 253 -2.68 10.77 4.50
CA GLN A 253 -3.93 10.09 4.12
C GLN A 253 -4.75 10.88 3.10
N SER A 254 -4.88 12.20 3.30
CA SER A 254 -5.59 13.07 2.38
C SER A 254 -4.95 13.04 0.99
N HIS A 255 -3.63 13.21 0.90
CA HIS A 255 -2.91 13.32 -0.36
C HIS A 255 -2.76 11.96 -1.05
N ALA A 256 -2.55 10.88 -0.32
CA ALA A 256 -2.59 9.54 -0.90
C ALA A 256 -3.97 9.21 -1.48
N THR A 257 -5.06 9.68 -0.87
CA THR A 257 -6.42 9.60 -1.41
C THR A 257 -6.59 10.43 -2.68
N ILE A 258 -6.08 11.66 -2.71
CA ILE A 258 -6.13 12.55 -3.90
C ILE A 258 -5.38 11.90 -5.06
N PHE A 259 -4.14 11.46 -4.82
CA PHE A 259 -3.33 10.76 -5.81
C PHE A 259 -4.04 9.52 -6.36
N GLN A 260 -4.63 8.69 -5.49
CA GLN A 260 -5.37 7.51 -5.92
C GLN A 260 -6.58 7.87 -6.80
N LYS A 261 -7.33 8.93 -6.47
CA LYS A 261 -8.44 9.41 -7.29
C LYS A 261 -7.98 9.90 -8.65
N LEU A 262 -6.87 10.62 -8.71
CA LEU A 262 -6.27 11.11 -9.95
C LEU A 262 -5.82 9.94 -10.84
N LEU A 263 -5.14 8.95 -10.27
CA LEU A 263 -4.68 7.74 -10.98
C LEU A 263 -5.86 6.90 -11.48
N ASN A 264 -6.89 6.70 -10.65
CA ASN A 264 -8.12 6.02 -11.06
C ASN A 264 -8.81 6.77 -12.19
N GLY A 265 -8.85 8.11 -12.13
CA GLY A 265 -9.39 8.96 -13.18
C GLY A 265 -8.61 8.80 -14.49
N ALA A 266 -7.28 8.81 -14.45
CA ALA A 266 -6.43 8.60 -15.61
C ALA A 266 -6.66 7.22 -16.26
N THR A 267 -6.67 6.17 -15.43
CA THR A 267 -6.91 4.78 -15.86
C THR A 267 -8.31 4.61 -16.46
N LYS A 268 -9.33 5.20 -15.83
CA LYS A 268 -10.71 5.19 -16.31
C LYS A 268 -10.82 5.87 -17.67
N ARG A 269 -10.21 7.05 -17.86
CA ARG A 269 -10.21 7.75 -19.16
C ARG A 269 -9.59 6.92 -20.27
N ARG A 270 -8.45 6.25 -20.01
CA ARG A 270 -7.83 5.33 -20.98
C ARG A 270 -8.76 4.17 -21.33
N HIS A 271 -9.38 3.55 -20.34
CA HIS A 271 -10.35 2.48 -20.55
C HIS A 271 -11.55 2.92 -21.39
N GLU A 272 -12.13 4.09 -21.08
CA GLU A 272 -13.25 4.68 -21.83
C GLU A 272 -12.86 5.05 -23.27
N ALA A 273 -11.59 5.39 -23.51
CA ALA A 273 -11.04 5.62 -24.84
C ALA A 273 -10.72 4.32 -25.61
N GLY A 274 -10.91 3.15 -24.99
CA GLY A 274 -10.57 1.85 -25.60
C GLY A 274 -9.06 1.57 -25.64
N GLU A 275 -8.26 2.31 -24.88
CA GLU A 275 -6.82 2.09 -24.78
C GLU A 275 -6.50 0.95 -23.82
N ILE A 276 -5.37 0.28 -24.07
CA ILE A 276 -4.83 -0.74 -23.16
C ILE A 276 -4.34 -0.03 -21.90
N ILE A 277 -4.77 -0.50 -20.73
CA ILE A 277 -4.24 -0.03 -19.45
C ILE A 277 -2.83 -0.62 -19.27
N PRO A 278 -1.79 0.21 -19.11
CA PRO A 278 -0.44 -0.28 -18.87
C PRO A 278 -0.31 -0.80 -17.44
N LEU A 279 -0.66 -2.07 -17.22
CA LEU A 279 -0.80 -2.64 -15.87
C LEU A 279 0.48 -2.54 -15.02
N GLU A 280 1.65 -2.75 -15.61
CA GLU A 280 2.92 -2.70 -14.87
C GLU A 280 3.26 -1.26 -14.40
N GLU A 281 3.00 -0.26 -15.24
CA GLU A 281 3.14 1.16 -14.87
C GLU A 281 2.15 1.54 -13.75
N VAL A 282 0.90 1.08 -13.87
CA VAL A 282 -0.13 1.31 -12.85
C VAL A 282 0.27 0.66 -11.53
N LYS A 283 0.84 -0.55 -11.55
CA LYS A 283 1.38 -1.21 -10.35
C LYS A 283 2.46 -0.36 -9.70
N ILE A 284 3.42 0.17 -10.46
CA ILE A 284 4.47 1.04 -9.89
C ILE A 284 3.85 2.25 -9.17
N LEU A 285 2.94 2.97 -9.81
CA LEU A 285 2.28 4.15 -9.24
C LEU A 285 1.37 3.81 -8.05
N VAL A 286 0.68 2.67 -8.08
CA VAL A 286 -0.12 2.19 -6.92
C VAL A 286 0.80 1.79 -5.77
N ALA A 287 1.99 1.27 -6.05
CA ALA A 287 2.95 0.87 -5.02
C ALA A 287 3.62 2.09 -4.34
N GLU A 288 3.60 3.28 -4.94
CA GLU A 288 4.24 4.45 -4.35
C GLU A 288 3.72 4.78 -2.95
N SER A 289 4.67 5.03 -2.04
CA SER A 289 4.39 5.29 -0.62
C SER A 289 3.52 6.52 -0.42
N MET A 290 2.76 6.57 0.68
CA MET A 290 1.99 7.75 1.06
C MET A 290 2.86 9.00 1.14
N TYR A 291 4.14 8.87 1.56
CA TYR A 291 5.07 10.01 1.60
C TYR A 291 5.47 10.49 0.20
N THR A 292 5.67 9.60 -0.76
CA THR A 292 5.90 10.00 -2.17
C THR A 292 4.67 10.72 -2.73
N ARG A 293 3.48 10.13 -2.53
CA ARG A 293 2.21 10.72 -2.95
C ARG A 293 1.98 12.09 -2.32
N LEU A 294 2.30 12.25 -1.03
CA LEU A 294 2.25 13.54 -0.33
C LEU A 294 3.07 14.59 -1.07
N ASN A 295 4.35 14.31 -1.35
CA ASN A 295 5.24 15.28 -2.00
C ASN A 295 4.77 15.63 -3.42
N ILE A 296 4.33 14.64 -4.21
CA ILE A 296 3.79 14.89 -5.55
C ILE A 296 2.56 15.80 -5.50
N ILE A 297 1.63 15.55 -4.57
CA ILE A 297 0.43 16.36 -4.42
C ILE A 297 0.74 17.74 -3.84
N GLU A 298 1.71 17.87 -2.91
CA GLU A 298 2.15 19.18 -2.40
C GLU A 298 2.75 20.04 -3.53
N GLU A 299 3.56 19.47 -4.43
CA GLU A 299 4.07 20.18 -5.63
C GLU A 299 2.96 20.62 -6.58
N MET A 300 1.98 19.76 -6.83
CA MET A 300 0.82 20.12 -7.65
C MET A 300 -0.02 21.22 -7.00
N MET A 301 -0.27 21.15 -5.69
CA MET A 301 -1.07 22.13 -4.95
C MET A 301 -0.36 23.47 -4.78
N ASP A 302 0.98 23.51 -4.85
CA ASP A 302 1.75 24.75 -4.80
C ASP A 302 1.42 25.71 -5.97
N TYR A 303 0.70 25.24 -6.99
CA TYR A 303 0.08 26.07 -8.03
C TYR A 303 -0.60 27.33 -7.49
N GLU A 304 -1.27 27.29 -6.33
CA GLU A 304 -1.94 28.44 -5.74
C GLU A 304 -0.98 29.56 -5.30
N ASN A 305 0.30 29.23 -5.05
CA ASN A 305 1.34 30.16 -4.64
C ASN A 305 2.23 30.63 -5.80
N ARG A 306 2.05 30.07 -7.00
CA ARG A 306 2.88 30.36 -8.18
C ARG A 306 2.55 31.71 -8.79
N SER A 307 3.53 32.29 -9.46
CA SER A 307 3.31 33.54 -10.17
C SER A 307 2.32 33.33 -11.33
N ARG A 308 1.61 34.40 -11.69
CA ARG A 308 0.66 34.37 -12.81
C ARG A 308 1.34 33.95 -14.12
N GLU A 309 2.60 34.35 -14.31
CA GLU A 309 3.40 33.99 -15.48
C GLU A 309 3.70 32.50 -15.53
N GLU A 310 4.10 31.89 -14.40
CA GLU A 310 4.29 30.44 -14.29
C GLU A 310 2.98 29.69 -14.58
N CYS A 311 1.85 30.15 -14.04
CA CYS A 311 0.55 29.50 -14.31
C CYS A 311 0.14 29.63 -15.78
N PHE A 312 0.47 30.73 -16.46
CA PHE A 312 0.19 30.88 -17.89
C PHE A 312 1.07 29.99 -18.76
N ASN A 313 2.36 29.92 -18.47
CA ASN A 313 3.33 29.17 -19.27
C ASN A 313 3.44 27.68 -18.89
N GLY A 314 2.87 27.31 -17.74
CA GLY A 314 3.09 26.02 -17.09
C GLY A 314 4.48 25.94 -16.47
N TYR A 315 4.73 24.89 -15.70
CA TYR A 315 6.03 24.66 -15.07
C TYR A 315 6.30 23.18 -14.84
N ILE A 316 7.58 22.87 -14.61
CA ILE A 316 8.08 21.53 -14.32
C ILE A 316 8.73 21.51 -12.95
N CYS A 317 8.39 20.51 -12.15
CA CYS A 317 9.10 20.14 -10.92
C CYS A 317 9.63 18.71 -11.04
N HIS A 318 10.75 18.43 -10.39
CA HIS A 318 11.30 17.08 -10.32
C HIS A 318 11.12 16.52 -8.91
N GLN A 319 10.69 15.28 -8.84
CA GLN A 319 10.52 14.52 -7.61
C GLN A 319 11.11 13.13 -7.77
N HIS A 320 11.42 12.49 -6.65
CA HIS A 320 11.88 11.11 -6.60
C HIS A 320 10.91 10.28 -5.78
N SER A 321 10.87 8.97 -6.04
CA SER A 321 10.22 8.08 -5.09
C SER A 321 10.96 8.11 -3.76
N TYR A 322 10.19 8.02 -2.69
CA TYR A 322 10.66 7.82 -1.31
C TYR A 322 10.52 6.35 -0.90
N ASN A 323 10.22 5.48 -1.87
CA ASN A 323 10.08 4.05 -1.70
C ASN A 323 11.14 3.28 -2.50
N ASP A 324 11.24 3.53 -3.81
CA ASP A 324 12.26 2.93 -4.68
C ASP A 324 13.16 4.02 -5.25
N PHE A 325 14.43 4.00 -4.85
CA PHE A 325 15.45 4.93 -5.32
C PHE A 325 15.53 5.04 -6.86
N GLY A 326 15.15 4.00 -7.61
CA GLY A 326 15.20 3.99 -9.06
C GLY A 326 14.03 4.69 -9.78
N ASN A 327 13.05 5.26 -9.08
CA ASN A 327 11.90 5.91 -9.73
C ASN A 327 12.03 7.43 -9.69
N HIS A 328 11.93 8.06 -10.86
CA HIS A 328 11.97 9.51 -11.01
C HIS A 328 10.66 10.06 -11.59
N TYR A 329 10.20 11.18 -11.03
CA TYR A 329 8.94 11.83 -11.36
C TYR A 329 9.16 13.25 -11.86
N VAL A 330 8.63 13.52 -13.05
CA VAL A 330 8.54 14.85 -13.63
C VAL A 330 7.11 15.31 -13.46
N ILE A 331 6.89 16.30 -12.63
CA ILE A 331 5.59 16.90 -12.40
C ILE A 331 5.45 18.07 -13.36
N VAL A 332 4.50 17.99 -14.27
CA VAL A 332 4.22 19.06 -15.24
C VAL A 332 2.85 19.64 -14.89
N VAL A 333 2.80 20.89 -14.49
CA VAL A 333 1.52 21.60 -14.35
C VAL A 333 1.28 22.40 -15.62
N TYR A 334 0.19 22.08 -16.33
CA TYR A 334 -0.05 22.62 -17.65
C TYR A 334 -0.30 24.13 -17.61
N GLY A 335 0.30 24.83 -18.57
CA GLY A 335 0.02 26.24 -18.79
C GLY A 335 -1.41 26.49 -19.25
N LEU A 336 -2.00 27.59 -18.78
CA LEU A 336 -3.33 28.02 -19.19
C LEU A 336 -3.38 28.54 -20.65
N ASP A 337 -2.25 28.96 -21.21
CA ASP A 337 -2.14 29.37 -22.62
C ASP A 337 -1.98 28.14 -23.53
N GLN A 338 -2.68 28.11 -24.66
CA GLN A 338 -2.52 27.08 -25.68
C GLN A 338 -1.13 27.10 -26.33
N GLN A 339 -0.46 28.26 -26.33
CA GLN A 339 0.92 28.43 -26.81
C GLN A 339 1.95 28.36 -25.67
N ALA A 340 1.53 27.99 -24.47
CA ALA A 340 2.42 27.84 -23.32
C ALA A 340 3.55 26.84 -23.62
N GLN A 341 4.73 27.11 -23.05
CA GLN A 341 5.88 26.22 -23.13
C GLN A 341 5.54 24.79 -22.69
N TYR A 342 4.76 24.67 -21.60
CA TYR A 342 4.32 23.39 -21.04
C TYR A 342 2.80 23.24 -21.16
N SER A 343 2.26 23.43 -22.36
CA SER A 343 0.84 23.12 -22.62
C SER A 343 0.61 21.60 -22.67
N LYS A 344 -0.64 21.17 -22.41
CA LYS A 344 -1.04 19.77 -22.55
C LYS A 344 -0.74 19.21 -23.95
N GLN A 345 -1.02 20.01 -24.99
CA GLN A 345 -0.74 19.61 -26.36
C GLN A 345 0.77 19.46 -26.61
N TRP A 346 1.58 20.40 -26.11
CA TRP A 346 3.03 20.29 -26.23
C TRP A 346 3.54 18.99 -25.58
N LEU A 347 3.11 18.69 -24.35
CA LEU A 347 3.57 17.49 -23.67
C LEU A 347 3.17 16.21 -24.42
N GLN A 348 1.94 16.12 -24.92
CA GLN A 348 1.47 14.99 -25.72
C GLN A 348 2.35 14.70 -26.95
N HIS A 349 2.98 15.72 -27.54
CA HIS A 349 3.85 15.56 -28.71
C HIS A 349 5.32 15.35 -28.34
N ASN A 350 5.77 15.79 -27.16
CA ASN A 350 7.20 15.87 -26.81
C ASN A 350 7.60 15.04 -25.57
N TYR A 351 6.67 14.32 -24.93
CA TYR A 351 6.98 13.57 -23.69
C TYR A 351 8.09 12.53 -23.86
N GLN A 352 8.21 11.90 -25.03
CA GLN A 352 9.25 10.89 -25.30
C GLN A 352 10.65 11.51 -25.32
N ASP A 353 10.79 12.66 -25.99
CA ASP A 353 12.07 13.39 -26.02
C ASP A 353 12.43 13.88 -24.62
N LEU A 354 11.45 14.41 -23.87
CA LEU A 354 11.67 14.83 -22.48
C LEU A 354 12.12 13.68 -21.57
N LEU A 355 11.48 12.51 -21.65
CA LEU A 355 11.88 11.33 -20.87
C LEU A 355 13.27 10.82 -21.28
N SER A 356 13.57 10.87 -22.57
CA SER A 356 14.89 10.48 -23.10
C SER A 356 16.00 11.41 -22.63
N ASP A 357 15.77 12.72 -22.66
CA ASP A 357 16.70 13.74 -22.17
C ASP A 357 16.97 13.57 -20.67
N ILE A 358 15.93 13.28 -19.88
CA ILE A 358 16.07 13.05 -18.44
C ILE A 358 16.82 11.74 -18.16
N ASN A 359 16.52 10.67 -18.90
CA ASN A 359 17.30 9.43 -18.80
C ASN A 359 18.78 9.71 -19.10
N ALA A 360 19.09 10.50 -20.12
CA ALA A 360 20.48 10.86 -20.44
C ALA A 360 21.18 11.67 -19.35
N GLN A 361 20.44 12.48 -18.59
CA GLN A 361 20.98 13.27 -17.48
C GLN A 361 21.17 12.45 -16.19
N LEU A 362 20.35 11.42 -15.97
CA LEU A 362 20.34 10.60 -14.75
C LEU A 362 20.93 9.21 -15.02
N GLN A 363 22.26 9.15 -15.25
CA GLN A 363 22.99 7.92 -15.60
C GLN A 363 23.93 7.38 -14.52
N ASP A 364 24.19 8.13 -13.44
CA ASP A 364 25.08 7.70 -12.36
C ASP A 364 24.40 7.75 -10.97
N PRO A 365 23.72 6.66 -10.57
CA PRO A 365 23.35 5.49 -11.37
C PRO A 365 22.13 5.77 -12.25
N ALA A 366 21.96 4.98 -13.30
CA ALA A 366 20.77 5.02 -14.13
C ALA A 366 19.51 4.74 -13.29
N MET A 367 18.50 5.60 -13.40
CA MET A 367 17.20 5.34 -12.79
C MET A 367 16.52 4.18 -13.53
N LYS A 368 15.64 3.46 -12.83
CA LYS A 368 14.88 2.32 -13.33
C LYS A 368 13.65 2.76 -14.13
N GLU A 369 12.92 3.75 -13.62
CA GLU A 369 11.64 4.17 -14.19
C GLU A 369 11.52 5.69 -14.17
N TYR A 370 11.03 6.25 -15.27
CA TYR A 370 10.75 7.68 -15.42
C TYR A 370 9.27 7.88 -15.71
N PHE A 371 8.63 8.74 -14.93
CA PHE A 371 7.24 9.11 -15.12
C PHE A 371 7.12 10.61 -15.34
N ILE A 372 6.27 11.01 -16.28
CA ILE A 372 5.72 12.37 -16.31
C ILE A 372 4.28 12.32 -15.80
N LEU A 373 4.00 13.10 -14.77
CA LEU A 373 2.68 13.33 -14.20
C LEU A 373 2.21 14.73 -14.61
N GLY A 374 1.33 14.79 -15.61
CA GLY A 374 0.80 16.04 -16.14
C GLY A 374 -0.50 16.44 -15.44
N PHE A 375 -0.59 17.62 -14.85
CA PHE A 375 -1.76 18.11 -14.12
C PHE A 375 -2.43 19.26 -14.85
N ASP A 376 -3.73 19.08 -15.14
CA ASP A 376 -4.58 20.09 -15.76
C ASP A 376 -5.37 20.84 -14.69
N MET A 377 -5.01 22.11 -14.49
CA MET A 377 -5.63 23.02 -13.53
C MET A 377 -6.64 23.97 -14.19
N SER A 378 -6.93 23.81 -15.50
CA SER A 378 -7.72 24.77 -16.26
C SER A 378 -9.23 24.67 -16.04
N ASN A 379 -9.71 23.55 -15.49
CA ASN A 379 -11.14 23.31 -15.28
C ASN A 379 -11.65 23.97 -13.98
N ASP A 380 -11.70 25.30 -13.98
CA ASP A 380 -12.27 26.13 -12.93
C ASP A 380 -13.79 26.29 -13.13
N ASP A 381 -14.57 26.08 -12.06
CA ASP A 381 -16.02 26.28 -12.06
C ASP A 381 -16.44 27.77 -11.98
N GLY A 382 -15.47 28.69 -11.95
CA GLY A 382 -15.65 30.14 -11.83
C GLY A 382 -16.05 30.57 -10.42
N LYS A 383 -16.07 29.64 -9.46
CA LYS A 383 -16.33 29.86 -8.03
C LYS A 383 -15.09 29.55 -7.19
N GLY A 384 -13.94 29.34 -7.84
CA GLY A 384 -12.68 29.02 -7.20
C GLY A 384 -12.49 27.53 -6.91
N ASN A 385 -13.34 26.65 -7.45
CA ASN A 385 -13.08 25.20 -7.40
C ASN A 385 -12.50 24.72 -8.73
N VAL A 386 -11.34 24.08 -8.67
CA VAL A 386 -10.68 23.49 -9.83
C VAL A 386 -10.87 21.98 -9.82
N THR A 387 -11.38 21.42 -10.91
CA THR A 387 -11.39 19.96 -11.11
C THR A 387 -10.10 19.54 -11.80
N VAL A 388 -9.17 18.99 -11.02
CA VAL A 388 -7.86 18.59 -11.53
C VAL A 388 -7.94 17.25 -12.28
N LEU A 389 -7.29 17.20 -13.45
CA LEU A 389 -7.05 15.96 -14.18
C LEU A 389 -5.56 15.63 -14.21
N MET A 390 -5.23 14.34 -14.19
CA MET A 390 -3.86 13.85 -14.29
C MET A 390 -3.68 13.02 -15.57
N ASP A 391 -2.65 13.30 -16.34
CA ASP A 391 -2.16 12.45 -17.42
C ASP A 391 -0.85 11.78 -16.95
N VAL A 392 -0.60 10.57 -17.45
CA VAL A 392 0.56 9.77 -17.07
C VAL A 392 1.28 9.32 -18.33
N TYR A 393 2.58 9.62 -18.39
CA TYR A 393 3.52 9.14 -19.39
C TYR A 393 4.67 8.42 -18.70
N HIS A 394 5.26 7.44 -19.39
CA HIS A 394 6.24 6.54 -18.80
C HIS A 394 7.33 6.17 -19.81
N GLN A 395 8.53 5.96 -19.29
CA GLN A 395 9.64 5.32 -19.97
C GLN A 395 10.47 4.54 -18.94
N SER A 396 10.75 3.27 -19.22
CA SER A 396 11.75 2.53 -18.45
C SER A 396 13.14 3.06 -18.74
N GLY A 397 13.95 3.14 -17.69
CA GLY A 397 15.31 3.60 -17.79
C GLY A 397 16.20 2.62 -18.53
N SER A 398 17.21 3.19 -19.18
CA SER A 398 18.22 2.42 -19.88
C SER A 398 19.58 3.05 -19.63
N VAL A 399 20.58 2.19 -19.40
CA VAL A 399 21.98 2.61 -19.38
C VAL A 399 22.34 2.95 -20.81
N LEU A 400 22.67 4.22 -21.05
CA LEU A 400 23.20 4.64 -22.33
C LEU A 400 24.63 4.10 -22.39
N SER A 401 24.90 3.20 -23.34
CA SER A 401 26.28 2.83 -23.63
C SER A 401 27.06 4.10 -23.98
N ASP A 402 28.21 4.33 -23.36
CA ASP A 402 29.15 5.36 -23.80
C ASP A 402 29.46 5.14 -25.29
N SER A 403 28.71 5.81 -26.15
CA SER A 403 29.12 6.03 -27.53
C SER A 403 30.28 7.03 -27.47
N ILE A 404 31.49 6.48 -27.26
CA ILE A 404 32.76 7.16 -27.58
C ILE A 404 32.87 7.29 -29.09
#